data_AF-J9TMQ2-F1
#
_entry.id   AF-J9TMQ2-F1
#
_cell.length_a   1.000
_cell.length_b   1.000
_cell.length_c   1.000
_cell.angle_alpha   90.00
_cell.angle_beta   90.00
_cell.angle_gamma   90.00
#
_symmetry.space_group_name_H-M   'P 1'
#
loop_
_entity.id
_entity.type
_entity.pdbx_description
1 polymer ?
#
loop_
_entity_poly.entity_id
_entity_poly.type
_entity_poly.pdbx_seq_one_letter_code
_entity_poly.pdbx_strand_id
1 'polypeptide(L)' 'NPLSLRERQVLRMLAQGDEYSQISHNLNISINTVKFHVKNIKHKIQARNTNHAIHIANRNEII' A
#
# COMPACT_ATOMS: atom_id res chain seq x y z
N ASN A 1 0.33 -1.36 14.96
CA ASN A 1 0.09 0.06 14.58
C ASN A 1 -0.86 0.13 13.40
N PRO A 2 -1.91 0.98 13.47
CA PRO A 2 -2.81 1.19 12.34
C PRO A 2 -2.05 1.79 11.15
N LEU A 3 -2.53 1.49 9.93
CA LEU A 3 -2.04 2.14 8.72
C LEU A 3 -2.36 3.65 8.76
N SER A 4 -1.49 4.47 8.18
CA SER A 4 -1.79 5.88 7.94
C SER A 4 -2.75 6.04 6.75
N LEU A 5 -3.30 7.24 6.57
CA LEU A 5 -4.15 7.55 5.42
C LEU A 5 -3.40 7.33 4.09
N ARG A 6 -2.14 7.80 4.01
CA ARG A 6 -1.29 7.62 2.82
C ARG A 6 -0.98 6.15 2.54
N GLU A 7 -0.73 5.37 3.58
CA GLU A 7 -0.49 3.93 3.45
C GLU A 7 -1.74 3.19 2.97
N ARG A 8 -2.93 3.54 3.46
CA ARG A 8 -4.20 3.00 2.95
C ARG A 8 -4.44 3.37 1.48
N GLN A 9 -4.17 4.62 1.09
CA GLN A 9 -4.31 5.06 -0.31
C GLN A 9 -3.39 4.25 -1.23
N VAL A 10 -2.10 4.15 -0.89
CA VAL A 10 -1.14 3.32 -1.65
C VAL A 10 -1.62 1.87 -1.73
N LEU A 11 -2.07 1.29 -0.62
CA LEU A 11 -2.52 -0.11 -0.58
C LEU A 11 -3.78 -0.35 -1.43
N ARG A 12 -4.73 0.60 -1.44
CA ARG A 12 -5.94 0.51 -2.27
C ARG A 12 -5.60 0.57 -3.76
N MET A 13 -4.72 1.47 -4.16
CA MET A 13 -4.27 1.58 -5.56
C MET A 13 -3.54 0.31 -6.01
N LEU A 14 -2.71 -0.27 -5.14
CA LEU A 14 -2.09 -1.57 -5.41
C LEU A 14 -3.12 -2.69 -5.57
N ALA A 15 -4.20 -2.67 -4.78
CA ALA A 15 -5.30 -3.62 -4.92
C ALA A 15 -6.09 -3.44 -6.23
N GLN A 16 -6.09 -2.24 -6.81
CA GLN A 16 -6.68 -1.93 -8.12
C GLN A 16 -5.77 -2.32 -9.30
N GLY A 17 -4.53 -2.73 -9.02
CA GLY A 17 -3.56 -3.12 -10.05
C GLY A 17 -2.64 -1.99 -10.51
N ASP A 18 -2.66 -0.83 -9.84
CA ASP A 18 -1.79 0.29 -10.20
C ASP A 18 -0.30 -0.05 -9.96
N GLU A 19 0.53 0.30 -10.93
CA GLU A 19 1.97 0.24 -10.81
C GLU A 19 2.52 1.37 -9.92
N TYR A 20 3.73 1.19 -9.38
CA TYR A 20 4.34 2.20 -8.51
C TYR A 20 4.54 3.56 -9.20
N SER A 21 4.71 3.57 -10.51
CA SER A 21 4.79 4.79 -11.35
C SER A 21 3.45 5.54 -11.37
N GLN A 22 2.34 4.82 -11.56
CA GLN A 22 0.98 5.38 -11.54
C GLN A 22 0.63 5.90 -10.14
N ILE A 23 0.95 5.14 -9.08
CA ILE A 23 0.74 5.58 -7.70
C ILE A 23 1.56 6.83 -7.37
N SER A 24 2.81 6.86 -7.81
CA SER A 24 3.71 8.01 -7.67
C SER A 24 3.10 9.26 -8.31
N HIS A 25 2.60 9.13 -9.54
CA HIS A 25 1.95 10.22 -10.27
C HIS A 25 0.66 10.69 -9.59
N ASN A 26 -0.27 9.77 -9.30
CA ASN A 26 -1.59 10.08 -8.75
C ASN A 26 -1.52 10.67 -7.33
N LEU A 27 -0.54 10.26 -6.52
CA LEU A 27 -0.34 10.79 -5.16
C LEU A 27 0.61 11.98 -5.11
N ASN A 28 1.22 12.37 -6.24
CA ASN A 28 2.24 13.41 -6.39
C ASN A 28 3.41 13.21 -5.41
N ILE A 29 3.97 12.00 -5.38
CA ILE A 29 5.13 11.61 -4.55
C ILE A 29 6.14 10.84 -5.38
N SER A 30 7.37 10.70 -4.91
CA SER A 30 8.37 9.91 -5.64
C SER A 30 8.07 8.40 -5.58
N ILE A 31 8.52 7.65 -6.59
CA ILE A 31 8.48 6.17 -6.59
C ILE A 31 9.16 5.60 -5.33
N ASN A 32 10.24 6.23 -4.86
CA ASN A 32 10.92 5.81 -3.63
C ASN A 32 10.03 5.99 -2.40
N THR A 33 9.23 7.06 -2.35
CA THR A 33 8.22 7.28 -1.31
C THR A 33 7.12 6.21 -1.36
N VAL A 34 6.67 5.81 -2.56
CA VAL A 34 5.73 4.68 -2.72
C VAL A 34 6.33 3.39 -2.15
N LYS A 35 7.57 3.03 -2.54
CA LYS A 35 8.28 1.85 -2.02
C LYS A 35 8.42 1.88 -0.50
N PHE A 36 8.71 3.06 0.07
CA PHE A 36 8.78 3.27 1.50
C PHE A 36 7.42 3.00 2.18
N HIS A 37 6.32 3.54 1.64
CA HIS A 37 4.98 3.23 2.14
C HIS A 37 4.66 1.73 2.06
N VAL A 38 4.97 1.06 0.94
CA VAL A 38 4.75 -0.39 0.78
C VAL A 38 5.55 -1.20 1.81
N LYS A 39 6.80 -0.82 2.09
CA LYS A 39 7.62 -1.45 3.14
C LYS A 39 6.95 -1.31 4.51
N ASN A 40 6.49 -0.11 4.85
CA ASN A 40 5.84 0.15 6.14
C ASN A 40 4.49 -0.55 6.28
N ILE A 41 3.68 -0.58 5.21
CA ILE A 41 2.42 -1.32 5.17
C ILE A 41 2.69 -2.78 5.53
N LYS A 42 3.58 -3.44 4.78
CA LYS A 42 3.90 -4.86 5.00
C LYS A 42 4.35 -5.13 6.44
N HIS A 43 5.18 -4.25 6.99
CA HIS A 43 5.62 -4.37 8.38
C HIS A 43 4.45 -4.23 9.38
N LYS A 44 3.59 -3.21 9.20
CA LYS A 44 2.47 -2.92 10.12
C LYS A 44 1.39 -3.99 10.16
N ILE A 45 1.06 -4.57 9.00
CA ILE A 45 0.04 -5.64 8.91
C ILE A 45 0.64 -7.04 8.82
N GLN A 46 1.95 -7.17 9.08
CA GLN A 46 2.69 -8.43 9.10
C GLN A 46 2.56 -9.25 7.80
N ALA A 47 2.49 -8.57 6.66
CA ALA A 47 2.40 -9.19 5.35
C ALA A 47 3.79 -9.57 4.82
N ARG A 48 3.86 -10.76 4.22
CA ARG A 48 5.10 -11.30 3.61
C ARG A 48 5.44 -10.65 2.27
N ASN A 49 4.41 -10.29 1.50
CA ASN A 49 4.52 -9.66 0.19
C ASN A 49 3.32 -8.75 -0.07
N THR A 50 3.33 -8.01 -1.18
CA THR A 50 2.27 -7.04 -1.52
C THR A 50 0.91 -7.72 -1.72
N ASN A 51 0.86 -8.89 -2.37
CA ASN A 51 -0.40 -9.62 -2.56
C ASN A 51 -0.98 -10.10 -1.21
N HIS A 52 -0.12 -10.56 -0.30
CA HIS A 52 -0.53 -10.91 1.05
C HIS A 52 -1.03 -9.67 1.81
N ALA A 53 -0.40 -8.51 1.62
CA ALA A 53 -0.83 -7.24 2.20
C ALA A 53 -2.23 -6.85 1.71
N ILE A 54 -2.50 -6.96 0.41
CA ILE A 54 -3.80 -6.71 -0.21
C ILE A 54 -4.84 -7.70 0.34
N HIS A 55 -4.52 -8.98 0.40
CA HIS A 55 -5.43 -10.01 0.89
C HIS A 55 -5.82 -9.78 2.36
N ILE A 56 -4.85 -9.47 3.23
CA ILE A 56 -5.11 -9.09 4.63
C ILE A 56 -5.99 -7.84 4.69
N ALA A 57 -5.69 -6.83 3.89
CA ALA A 57 -6.44 -5.57 3.93
C ALA A 57 -7.89 -5.72 3.47
N ASN A 58 -8.15 -6.52 2.42
CA ASN A 58 -9.52 -6.88 2.01
C ASN A 58 -10.25 -7.68 3.10
N ARG A 59 -9.59 -8.69 3.68
CA ARG A 59 -10.20 -9.55 4.71
C ARG A 59 -10.58 -8.81 5.99
N ASN A 60 -9.82 -7.78 6.34
CA ASN A 60 -10.04 -6.95 7.54
C ASN A 60 -10.79 -5.65 7.23
N GLU A 61 -11.37 -5.52 6.03
CA GLU A 61 -12.16 -4.34 5.60
C GLU A 61 -11.38 -3.02 5.75
N ILE A 62 -10.05 -3.06 5.58
CA ILE A 62 -9.15 -1.92 5.71
C ILE A 62 -9.15 -1.07 4.43
N ILE A 63 -9.39 -1.69 3.28
CA ILE A 63 -9.39 -1.04 1.95
C ILE A 63 -10.65 -1.31 1.17
#